data_AF-A0A1X0WCH0-F1
#
_entry.id   AF-A0A1X0WCH0-F1
#
_cell.length_a   1.000
_cell.length_b   1.000
_cell.length_c   1.000
_cell.angle_alpha   90.00
_cell.angle_beta   90.00
_cell.angle_gamma   90.00
#
_symmetry.space_group_name_H-M   'P 1'
#
loop_
_entity.id
_entity.type
_entity.pdbx_description
1 polymer ?
#
loop_
_entity_poly.entity_id
_entity_poly.type
_entity_poly.pdbx_seq_one_letter_code
_entity_poly.pdbx_strand_id
1 'polypeptide(L)'
;MQPMSKVLAFPPPQPQVSEHYLYSKLSFYTDAWDVAEDLRHQIPDVVVLDARSEQHYQAGHIPGAVSFPHRLMNEETVANLARDKVYVTYCDGIGCNGSTQGAYKLAKLGFRVKELIGGLDFWIRDGHPLAKGTEAGVYPANVEVQDCGCE
;
A
#
# COMPACT_ATOMS: atom_id res chain seq x y z
N MET A 1 1.56 -44.59 -10.48
CA MET A 1 0.90 -43.38 -11.04
C MET A 1 1.73 -42.19 -10.60
N GLN A 2 2.22 -41.34 -11.51
CA GLN A 2 2.96 -40.14 -11.09
C GLN A 2 2.00 -39.17 -10.37
N PRO A 3 2.44 -38.51 -9.28
CA PRO A 3 1.61 -37.53 -8.61
C PRO A 3 1.31 -36.36 -9.56
N MET A 4 0.04 -35.98 -9.68
CA MET A 4 -0.35 -34.78 -10.44
C MET A 4 0.12 -33.52 -9.71
N SER A 5 0.76 -32.61 -10.44
CA SER A 5 1.11 -31.30 -9.91
C SER A 5 -0.15 -30.47 -9.68
N LYS A 6 -0.37 -30.01 -8.44
CA LYS A 6 -1.45 -29.07 -8.10
C LYS A 6 -1.24 -27.71 -8.76
N VAL A 7 0.02 -27.30 -8.98
CA VAL A 7 0.36 -26.04 -9.66
C VAL A 7 -0.04 -26.10 -11.13
N LEU A 8 0.20 -27.24 -11.78
CA LEU A 8 -0.10 -27.43 -13.21
C LEU A 8 -1.53 -27.91 -13.46
N ALA A 9 -2.38 -28.00 -12.43
CA ALA A 9 -3.82 -28.21 -12.61
C ALA A 9 -4.46 -27.08 -13.44
N PHE A 10 -3.86 -25.90 -13.41
CA PHE A 10 -4.13 -24.77 -14.29
C PHE A 10 -2.80 -24.31 -14.90
N PRO A 11 -2.50 -24.65 -16.17
CA PRO A 11 -1.22 -24.29 -16.78
C PRO A 11 -1.08 -22.76 -16.88
N PRO A 12 0.15 -22.22 -16.77
CA PRO A 12 0.38 -20.79 -16.96
C PRO A 12 0.04 -20.39 -18.40
N PRO A 13 -0.34 -19.13 -18.63
CA PRO A 13 -0.58 -18.64 -19.98
C PRO A 13 0.75 -18.46 -20.74
N GLN A 14 0.66 -18.08 -22.02
CA GLN A 14 1.86 -17.74 -22.81
C GLN A 14 2.62 -16.57 -22.18
N PRO A 15 3.96 -16.50 -22.32
CA PRO A 15 4.79 -15.48 -21.68
C PRO A 15 4.29 -14.04 -21.88
N GLN A 16 3.86 -13.68 -23.08
CA GLN A 16 3.39 -12.32 -23.42
C GLN A 16 2.08 -11.96 -22.69
N VAL A 17 1.22 -12.95 -22.45
CA VAL A 17 -0.01 -12.75 -21.67
C VAL A 17 0.33 -12.54 -20.19
N SER A 18 1.29 -13.31 -19.66
CA SER A 18 1.81 -13.11 -18.29
C SER A 18 2.43 -11.73 -18.13
N GLU A 19 3.30 -11.32 -19.05
CA GLU A 19 3.96 -10.01 -19.03
C GLU A 19 2.95 -8.87 -18.93
N HIS A 20 1.98 -8.83 -19.85
CA HIS A 20 0.96 -7.77 -19.88
C HIS A 20 0.12 -7.74 -18.60
N TYR A 21 -0.35 -8.90 -18.14
CA TYR A 21 -1.17 -8.99 -16.93
C TYR A 21 -0.38 -8.58 -15.68
N LEU A 22 0.86 -9.07 -15.53
CA LEU A 22 1.67 -8.81 -14.35
C LEU A 22 2.13 -7.36 -14.30
N TYR A 23 2.51 -6.75 -15.43
CA TYR A 23 2.79 -5.31 -15.49
C TYR A 23 1.58 -4.48 -15.07
N SER A 24 0.40 -4.81 -15.60
CA SER A 24 -0.84 -4.13 -15.21
C SER A 24 -1.10 -4.31 -13.71
N LYS A 25 -0.94 -5.52 -13.17
CA LYS A 25 -1.09 -5.79 -11.74
C LYS A 25 -0.13 -4.95 -10.88
N LEU A 26 1.15 -4.87 -11.26
CA LEU A 26 2.16 -4.05 -10.57
C LEU A 26 1.87 -2.54 -10.65
N SER A 27 1.10 -2.10 -11.64
CA SER A 27 0.67 -0.70 -11.76
C SER A 27 -0.42 -0.30 -10.75
N PHE A 28 -1.18 -1.27 -10.21
CA PHE A 28 -2.26 -1.03 -9.25
C PHE A 28 -1.85 -1.21 -7.78
N TYR A 29 -0.79 -1.97 -7.53
CA TYR A 29 -0.38 -2.38 -6.18
C TYR A 29 1.07 -2.04 -5.87
N THR A 30 1.37 -1.99 -4.58
CA THR A 30 2.72 -1.94 -4.01
C THR A 30 2.74 -2.82 -2.76
N ASP A 31 3.90 -3.38 -2.40
CA ASP A 31 4.06 -4.11 -1.14
C ASP A 31 4.59 -3.19 -0.02
N ALA A 32 4.72 -3.75 1.19
CA ALA A 32 5.16 -3.00 2.37
C ALA A 32 6.63 -2.59 2.28
N TRP A 33 7.46 -3.40 1.64
CA TRP A 33 8.89 -3.16 1.53
C TRP A 33 9.18 -1.97 0.61
N ASP A 34 8.59 -1.94 -0.59
CA ASP A 34 8.70 -0.80 -1.51
C ASP A 34 8.27 0.51 -0.84
N VAL A 35 7.16 0.48 -0.09
CA VAL A 35 6.69 1.66 0.66
C VAL A 35 7.66 2.07 1.76
N ALA A 36 8.23 1.11 2.50
CA ALA A 36 9.22 1.39 3.53
C ALA A 36 10.50 1.98 2.94
N GLU A 37 10.95 1.47 1.79
CA GLU A 37 12.11 1.99 1.08
C GLU A 37 11.89 3.44 0.63
N ASP A 38 10.75 3.74 0.02
CA ASP A 38 10.37 5.09 -0.42
C ASP A 38 10.25 6.06 0.75
N LEU A 39 9.66 5.64 1.87
CA LEU A 39 9.53 6.46 3.08
C LEU A 39 10.89 6.72 3.73
N ARG A 40 11.77 5.72 3.79
CA ARG A 40 13.14 5.84 4.31
C ARG A 40 13.99 6.78 3.47
N HIS A 41 13.84 6.73 2.14
CA HIS A 41 14.51 7.65 1.21
C HIS A 41 13.78 8.99 1.02
N GLN A 42 12.65 9.18 1.70
CA GLN A 42 11.82 10.39 1.64
C GLN A 42 11.44 10.77 0.20
N ILE A 43 11.07 9.79 -0.61
CA ILE A 43 10.68 10.01 -2.01
C ILE A 43 9.46 10.95 -2.05
N PRO A 44 9.61 12.20 -2.53
CA PRO A 44 8.60 13.24 -2.32
C PRO A 44 7.36 13.06 -3.20
N ASP A 45 7.40 12.16 -4.18
CA ASP A 45 6.32 11.93 -5.13
C ASP A 45 5.29 10.89 -4.67
N VAL A 46 5.58 10.20 -3.56
CA VAL A 46 4.71 9.17 -2.98
C VAL A 46 4.10 9.69 -1.68
N VAL A 47 2.78 9.59 -1.55
CA VAL A 47 2.04 9.97 -0.34
C VAL A 47 1.24 8.77 0.16
N VAL A 48 1.58 8.28 1.34
CA VAL A 48 0.89 7.14 1.96
C VAL A 48 -0.30 7.64 2.77
N LEU A 49 -1.47 7.05 2.54
CA LEU A 49 -2.74 7.41 3.18
C LEU A 49 -3.27 6.22 3.98
N ASP A 50 -3.51 6.45 5.27
CA ASP A 50 -4.23 5.50 6.11
C ASP A 50 -5.74 5.67 5.85
N ALA A 51 -6.33 4.66 5.20
CA ALA A 51 -7.74 4.67 4.84
C ALA A 51 -8.66 4.24 5.99
N ARG A 52 -8.11 3.87 7.16
CA ARG A 52 -8.88 3.44 8.35
C ARG A 52 -9.48 4.65 9.06
N SER A 53 -10.11 4.42 10.20
CA SER A 53 -10.60 5.53 11.01
C SER A 53 -9.45 6.24 11.71
N GLU A 54 -9.67 7.50 12.05
CA GLU A 54 -8.73 8.33 12.81
C GLU A 54 -8.29 7.65 14.12
N GLN A 55 -9.19 6.94 14.80
CA GLN A 55 -8.87 6.21 16.03
C GLN A 55 -7.87 5.07 15.79
N HIS A 56 -8.00 4.34 14.68
CA HIS A 56 -7.06 3.27 14.33
C HIS A 56 -5.70 3.83 13.91
N TYR A 57 -5.70 4.92 13.16
CA TYR A 57 -4.48 5.65 12.83
C TYR A 57 -3.73 6.07 14.11
N GLN A 58 -4.41 6.72 15.05
CA GLN A 58 -3.79 7.17 16.30
C GLN A 58 -3.28 6.03 17.18
N ALA A 59 -3.94 4.86 17.15
CA ALA A 59 -3.51 3.68 17.89
C ALA A 59 -2.20 3.09 17.32
N GLY A 60 -1.98 3.21 16.01
CA GLY A 60 -0.77 2.77 15.33
C GLY A 60 -0.89 2.86 13.81
N HIS A 61 0.04 3.54 13.15
CA HIS A 61 0.06 3.74 11.70
C HIS A 61 1.48 3.64 11.12
N ILE A 62 1.57 3.54 9.80
CA ILE A 62 2.84 3.59 9.05
C ILE A 62 3.48 4.98 9.25
N PRO A 63 4.72 5.09 9.77
CA PRO A 63 5.40 6.37 9.90
C PRO A 63 5.51 7.12 8.57
N GLY A 64 5.11 8.39 8.54
CA GLY A 64 5.03 9.22 7.34
C GLY A 64 3.69 9.12 6.60
N ALA A 65 2.78 8.23 7.00
CA ALA A 65 1.43 8.19 6.44
C ALA A 65 0.56 9.32 6.98
N VAL A 66 -0.40 9.77 6.16
CA VAL A 66 -1.41 10.76 6.54
C VAL A 66 -2.74 10.05 6.80
N SER A 67 -3.40 10.39 7.92
CA SER A 67 -4.76 9.91 8.18
C SER A 67 -5.73 10.47 7.15
N PHE A 68 -6.34 9.61 6.34
CA PHE A 68 -7.34 10.01 5.37
C PHE A 68 -8.40 8.91 5.22
N PRO A 69 -9.37 8.83 6.15
CA PRO A 69 -10.35 7.75 6.16
C PRO A 69 -11.14 7.66 4.85
N HIS A 70 -11.18 6.47 4.22
CA HIS A 70 -11.84 6.28 2.91
C HIS A 70 -13.30 6.74 2.90
N ARG A 71 -13.99 6.69 4.04
CA ARG A 71 -15.38 7.14 4.17
C ARG A 71 -15.56 8.64 4.00
N LEU A 72 -14.51 9.43 4.25
CA LEU A 72 -14.51 10.88 4.16
C LEU A 72 -14.02 11.39 2.79
N MET A 73 -13.43 10.53 1.96
CA MET A 73 -12.93 10.91 0.64
C MET A 73 -14.08 11.30 -0.30
N ASN A 74 -14.10 12.57 -0.71
CA ASN A 74 -15.03 13.16 -1.68
C ASN A 74 -14.35 14.37 -2.36
N GLU A 75 -15.04 15.03 -3.29
CA GLU A 75 -14.47 16.17 -4.05
C GLU A 75 -13.94 17.30 -3.16
N GLU A 76 -14.64 17.64 -2.07
CA GLU A 76 -14.26 18.71 -1.16
C GLU A 76 -13.02 18.33 -0.33
N THR A 77 -13.01 17.11 0.22
CA THR A 77 -11.93 16.67 1.12
C THR A 77 -10.62 16.42 0.39
N VAL A 78 -10.66 16.08 -0.90
CA VAL A 78 -9.46 15.90 -1.73
C VAL A 78 -8.98 17.18 -2.43
N ALA A 79 -9.70 18.30 -2.28
CA ALA A 79 -9.43 19.51 -3.06
C ALA A 79 -7.99 20.05 -2.90
N ASN A 80 -7.40 19.86 -1.73
CA ASN A 80 -6.05 20.32 -1.40
C ASN A 80 -4.95 19.26 -1.68
N LEU A 81 -5.32 18.08 -2.16
CA LEU A 81 -4.35 17.05 -2.52
C LEU A 81 -3.62 17.41 -3.81
N ALA A 82 -2.30 17.25 -3.79
CA ALA A 82 -1.43 17.54 -4.93
C ALA A 82 -1.66 16.55 -6.09
N ARG A 83 -1.84 17.08 -7.30
CA ARG A 83 -2.21 16.28 -8.49
C ARG A 83 -1.02 15.61 -9.18
N ASP A 84 0.19 16.10 -8.90
CA ASP A 84 1.45 15.59 -9.42
C ASP A 84 2.01 14.42 -8.59
N LYS A 85 1.34 14.02 -7.50
CA LYS A 85 1.76 12.91 -6.64
C LYS A 85 1.12 11.58 -7.03
N VAL A 86 1.69 10.50 -6.48
CA VAL A 86 1.11 9.16 -6.48
C VAL A 86 0.72 8.84 -5.04
N TYR A 87 -0.55 8.49 -4.84
CA TYR A 87 -1.07 8.13 -3.53
C TYR A 87 -0.97 6.62 -3.32
N VAL A 88 -0.71 6.19 -2.09
CA VAL A 88 -0.74 4.79 -1.68
C VAL A 88 -1.72 4.62 -0.54
N THR A 89 -2.83 3.94 -0.76
CA THR A 89 -3.83 3.72 0.31
C THR A 89 -3.65 2.36 0.97
N TYR A 90 -3.76 2.31 2.30
CA TYR A 90 -3.74 1.05 3.06
C TYR A 90 -4.87 0.96 4.09
N CYS A 91 -5.22 -0.27 4.47
CA CYS A 91 -6.12 -0.59 5.59
C CYS A 91 -5.41 -1.60 6.53
N ASP A 92 -6.13 -2.28 7.42
CA ASP A 92 -5.55 -3.27 8.33
C ASP A 92 -4.90 -4.42 7.57
N GLY A 93 -5.60 -5.06 6.62
CA GLY A 93 -5.00 -6.13 5.82
C GLY A 93 -5.95 -6.71 4.78
N ILE A 94 -5.63 -7.92 4.28
CA ILE A 94 -6.34 -8.60 3.16
C ILE A 94 -7.85 -8.76 3.44
N GLY A 95 -8.25 -8.86 4.71
CA GLY A 95 -9.67 -8.94 5.09
C GLY A 95 -10.44 -7.61 5.03
N CYS A 96 -9.77 -6.49 4.75
CA CYS A 96 -10.37 -5.15 4.71
C CYS A 96 -10.40 -4.59 3.28
N ASN A 97 -11.57 -4.13 2.84
CA ASN A 97 -11.74 -3.44 1.54
C ASN A 97 -11.46 -1.92 1.61
N GLY A 98 -11.00 -1.39 2.74
CA GLY A 98 -10.84 0.05 2.98
C GLY A 98 -9.79 0.69 2.09
N SER A 99 -8.68 -0.01 1.85
CA SER A 99 -7.62 0.38 0.92
C SER A 99 -8.14 0.46 -0.51
N THR A 100 -8.74 -0.63 -1.02
CA THR A 100 -9.33 -0.65 -2.36
C THR A 100 -10.41 0.43 -2.54
N GLN A 101 -11.26 0.67 -1.53
CA GLN A 101 -12.26 1.74 -1.59
C GLN A 101 -11.62 3.13 -1.63
N GLY A 102 -10.56 3.37 -0.86
CA GLY A 102 -9.79 4.61 -0.90
C GLY A 102 -9.16 4.84 -2.28
N ALA A 103 -8.44 3.84 -2.79
CA ALA A 103 -7.85 3.86 -4.12
C ALA A 103 -8.89 4.13 -5.20
N TYR A 104 -10.02 3.41 -5.19
CA TYR A 104 -11.11 3.63 -6.14
C TYR A 104 -11.65 5.07 -6.11
N LYS A 105 -11.90 5.63 -4.93
CA LYS A 105 -12.42 7.00 -4.80
C LYS A 105 -11.43 8.03 -5.31
N LEU A 106 -10.14 7.90 -4.97
CA LEU A 106 -9.09 8.78 -5.47
C LEU A 106 -8.95 8.68 -6.99
N ALA A 107 -8.91 7.47 -7.54
CA ALA A 107 -8.86 7.25 -8.99
C ALA A 107 -10.06 7.87 -9.71
N LYS A 108 -11.28 7.67 -9.18
CA LYS A 108 -12.52 8.27 -9.70
C LYS A 108 -12.46 9.80 -9.71
N LEU A 109 -11.78 10.40 -8.73
CA LEU A 109 -11.60 11.84 -8.60
C LEU A 109 -10.37 12.37 -9.37
N GLY A 110 -9.72 11.54 -10.19
CA GLY A 110 -8.63 11.92 -11.09
C GLY A 110 -7.24 11.94 -10.44
N PHE A 111 -7.03 11.23 -9.33
CA PHE A 111 -5.71 11.06 -8.74
C PHE A 111 -5.03 9.78 -9.22
N ARG A 112 -3.69 9.81 -9.28
CA ARG A 112 -2.88 8.61 -9.45
C ARG A 112 -2.75 7.91 -8.11
N VAL A 113 -3.06 6.63 -8.06
CA VAL A 113 -3.11 5.89 -6.80
C VAL A 113 -2.79 4.42 -6.98
N LYS A 114 -2.11 3.85 -5.99
CA LYS A 114 -1.89 2.42 -5.80
C LYS A 114 -2.48 1.97 -4.46
N GLU A 115 -2.74 0.68 -4.33
CA GLU A 115 -3.10 0.04 -3.07
C GLU A 115 -1.89 -0.68 -2.47
N LEU A 116 -1.65 -0.48 -1.17
CA LEU A 116 -0.69 -1.29 -0.41
C LEU A 116 -1.33 -2.65 -0.08
N ILE A 117 -0.89 -3.70 -0.76
CA ILE A 117 -1.40 -5.06 -0.52
C ILE A 117 -0.92 -5.59 0.82
N GLY A 118 -1.77 -6.33 1.52
CA GLY A 118 -1.46 -6.85 2.86
C GLY A 118 -1.67 -5.85 3.99
N GLY A 119 -1.76 -4.55 3.70
CA GLY A 119 -2.09 -3.50 4.67
C GLY A 119 -1.09 -3.40 5.83
N LEU A 120 -1.56 -2.87 6.96
CA LEU A 120 -0.76 -2.74 8.18
C LEU A 120 -0.35 -4.10 8.78
N ASP A 121 -1.14 -5.16 8.57
CA ASP A 121 -0.86 -6.51 9.03
C ASP A 121 0.46 -7.01 8.45
N PHE A 122 0.67 -6.85 7.14
CA PHE A 122 1.90 -7.27 6.47
C PHE A 122 3.06 -6.33 6.80
N TRP A 123 2.81 -5.02 6.91
CA TRP A 123 3.80 -4.06 7.39
C TRP A 123 4.38 -4.47 8.76
N ILE A 124 3.52 -4.82 9.72
CA ILE A 124 3.93 -5.29 11.06
C ILE A 124 4.62 -6.64 10.97
N ARG A 125 4.07 -7.57 10.18
CA ARG A 125 4.63 -8.92 10.00
C ARG A 125 6.05 -8.87 9.44
N ASP A 126 6.31 -7.95 8.52
CA ASP A 126 7.61 -7.76 7.89
C ASP A 126 8.58 -6.97 8.78
N GLY A 127 8.16 -6.58 10.01
CA GLY A 127 9.03 -6.01 11.04
C GLY A 127 9.21 -4.50 10.98
N HIS A 128 8.42 -3.80 10.16
CA HIS A 128 8.50 -2.35 10.05
C HIS A 128 7.92 -1.61 11.28
N PRO A 129 8.43 -0.43 11.63
CA PRO A 129 8.00 0.31 12.82
C PRO A 129 6.61 0.93 12.65
N LEU A 130 5.97 1.26 13.78
CA LEU A 130 4.73 2.02 13.81
C LEU A 130 4.93 3.38 14.48
N ALA A 131 4.27 4.39 13.94
CA ALA A 131 4.02 5.67 14.60
C ALA A 131 2.67 5.62 15.34
N LYS A 132 2.48 6.54 16.30
CA LYS A 132 1.26 6.63 17.14
C LYS A 132 0.90 8.09 17.37
N GLY A 133 -0.36 8.35 17.69
CA GLY A 133 -0.89 9.69 17.88
C GLY A 133 -1.35 10.34 16.56
N THR A 134 -1.52 11.65 16.59
CA THR A 134 -2.09 12.43 15.46
C THR A 134 -1.05 12.81 14.40
N GLU A 135 0.22 12.84 14.77
CA GLU A 135 1.31 13.19 13.85
C GLU A 135 1.67 11.99 12.97
N ALA A 136 1.99 12.24 11.70
CA ALA A 136 2.46 11.21 10.76
C ALA A 136 3.72 10.49 11.23
N GLY A 137 4.57 11.17 12.00
CA GLY A 137 5.90 10.69 12.33
C GLY A 137 6.80 10.63 11.09
N VAL A 138 7.95 9.97 11.23
CA VAL A 138 8.94 9.82 10.16
C VAL A 138 9.47 8.39 10.19
N TYR A 139 9.60 7.77 9.03
CA TYR A 139 10.21 6.45 8.94
C TYR A 139 11.69 6.55 9.35
N PRO A 140 12.19 5.75 10.31
CA PRO A 140 13.55 5.90 10.81
C PRO A 140 14.57 5.49 9.74
N ALA A 141 15.67 6.25 9.63
CA ALA A 141 16.73 5.95 8.65
C ALA A 141 17.48 4.64 8.96
N ASN A 142 17.54 4.23 10.23
CA ASN A 142 18.35 3.11 10.72
C ASN A 142 17.50 2.02 11.40
N VAL A 143 16.41 1.57 10.77
CA VAL A 143 15.67 0.41 11.28
C VAL A 143 16.40 -0.86 10.83
N GLU A 144 16.84 -1.67 11.79
CA GLU A 144 17.20 -3.06 11.53
C GLU A 144 15.92 -3.87 11.28
N VAL A 145 15.37 -3.74 10.08
CA VAL A 145 14.34 -4.66 9.58
C VAL A 145 15.07 -5.91 9.07
N GLN A 146 14.55 -7.10 9.35
CA GLN A 146 15.05 -8.31 8.71
C GLN A 146 15.01 -8.11 7.20
N ASP A 147 16.16 -8.30 6.55
CA ASP A 147 16.29 -8.21 5.10
C ASP A 147 15.18 -9.01 4.41
N CYS A 148 14.47 -8.38 3.46
CA CYS A 148 13.47 -9.02 2.62
C CYS A 148 14.07 -10.18 1.80
N GLY A 149 15.40 -10.20 1.62
CA GLY A 149 16.13 -11.27 0.95
C GLY A 149 16.04 -11.19 -0.56
N CYS A 150 15.85 -9.98 -1.10
CA CYS A 150 15.72 -9.71 -2.53
C CYS A 150 17.04 -9.31 -3.23
N GLU A 151 18.21 -9.62 -2.65
CA GLU A 151 19.53 -9.39 -3.28
C GLU A 151 19.77 -10.23 -4.55
#